data_AF-A0A7J3ELN9-F1
#
_entry.id   AF-A0A7J3ELN9-F1
#
_cell.length_a   1.000
_cell.length_b   1.000
_cell.length_c   1.000
_cell.angle_alpha   90.00
_cell.angle_beta   90.00
_cell.angle_gamma   90.00
#
_symmetry.space_group_name_H-M   'P 1'
#
loop_
_entity.id
_entity.type
_entity.pdbx_description
1 polymer ?
#
loop_
_entity_poly.entity_id
_entity_poly.type
_entity_poly.pdbx_seq_one_letter_code
_entity_poly.pdbx_strand_id
1 'polypeptide(L)'
;MAVEELRVSGSVKLKGPLKLGSVDVSGSLSIEGDVEVGVLEVSGSARISGNLVGREVRASGSFNVKGSLEVAELRISGSFEVSERVRVRILEVSGSMKALNVEVSEARVDGSVRVERLTGKKVVFGKDSEVSGLIIGCEVEIGRDAEVERVIGGRVVIRRGAEVSYVEAHSVLVERGAEVEELRYVKDAEVYEDARIHLKTKISELSERIICED
;
A
#
# COMPACT_ATOMS: atom_id res chain seq x y z
N MET A 1 7.57 -24.81 16.21
CA MET A 1 9.02 -24.73 16.54
C MET A 1 9.35 -23.26 16.79
N ALA A 2 10.16 -22.95 17.80
CA ALA A 2 10.64 -21.59 18.06
C ALA A 2 12.13 -21.49 17.72
N VAL A 3 12.52 -20.48 16.94
CA VAL A 3 13.91 -20.23 16.54
C VAL A 3 14.21 -18.76 16.78
N GLU A 4 15.24 -18.43 17.55
CA GLU A 4 15.58 -17.03 17.83
C GLU A 4 16.20 -16.33 16.61
N GLU A 5 17.10 -17.00 15.90
CA GLU A 5 17.78 -16.46 14.72
C GLU A 5 17.83 -17.50 13.59
N LEU A 6 17.43 -17.10 12.39
CA LEU A 6 17.53 -17.90 11.18
C LEU A 6 18.22 -17.08 10.08
N ARG A 7 19.36 -17.57 9.58
CA ARG A 7 20.03 -17.00 8.41
C ARG A 7 19.98 -17.98 7.25
N VAL A 8 19.62 -17.48 6.07
CA VAL A 8 19.47 -18.27 4.85
C VAL A 8 20.31 -17.66 3.74
N SER A 9 21.45 -18.27 3.43
CA SER A 9 22.31 -17.89 2.28
C SER A 9 22.15 -18.81 1.07
N GLY A 10 21.75 -20.07 1.30
CA GLY A 10 21.43 -21.05 0.25
C GLY A 10 19.92 -21.22 0.07
N SER A 11 19.48 -22.45 -0.14
CA SER A 11 18.06 -22.79 -0.28
C SER A 11 17.57 -23.58 0.93
N VAL A 12 16.57 -23.06 1.63
CA VAL A 12 15.99 -23.68 2.82
C VAL A 12 14.48 -23.88 2.62
N LYS A 13 14.00 -25.09 2.95
CA LYS A 13 12.58 -25.41 3.02
C LYS A 13 12.21 -25.80 4.44
N LEU A 14 11.23 -25.14 5.02
CA LEU A 14 10.69 -25.45 6.34
C LEU A 14 9.20 -25.81 6.21
N LYS A 15 8.72 -26.66 7.12
CA LYS A 15 7.33 -27.09 7.16
C LYS A 15 6.75 -26.92 8.56
N GLY A 16 5.45 -26.65 8.60
CA GLY A 16 4.68 -26.47 9.84
C GLY A 16 4.69 -25.02 10.33
N PRO A 17 3.91 -24.73 11.38
CA PRO A 17 3.88 -23.41 11.98
C PRO A 17 5.22 -23.08 12.66
N LEU A 18 5.75 -21.90 12.36
CA LEU A 18 7.04 -21.44 12.86
C LEU A 18 6.88 -20.16 13.68
N LYS A 19 7.58 -20.10 14.81
CA LYS A 19 7.83 -18.85 15.54
C LYS A 19 9.30 -18.50 15.38
N LEU A 20 9.59 -17.35 14.80
CA LEU A 20 10.93 -16.92 14.45
C LEU A 20 11.22 -15.57 15.12
N GLY A 21 12.38 -15.39 15.73
CA GLY A 21 12.79 -14.11 16.32
C GLY A 21 13.22 -13.14 15.22
N SER A 22 14.42 -13.38 14.68
CA SER A 22 15.03 -12.62 13.60
C SER A 22 15.36 -13.54 12.42
N VAL A 23 14.97 -13.14 11.22
CA VAL A 23 15.19 -13.92 9.99
C VAL A 23 15.85 -13.04 8.95
N ASP A 24 17.00 -13.48 8.44
CA ASP A 24 17.69 -12.86 7.30
C ASP A 24 17.74 -13.86 6.14
N VAL A 25 17.14 -13.48 5.01
CA VAL A 25 17.10 -14.28 3.79
C VAL A 25 17.86 -13.56 2.68
N SER A 26 19.10 -13.99 2.47
CA SER A 26 19.91 -13.61 1.31
C SER A 26 19.79 -14.61 0.15
N GLY A 27 19.45 -15.87 0.45
CA GLY A 27 19.24 -16.95 -0.53
C GLY A 27 17.76 -17.15 -0.88
N SER A 28 17.28 -18.39 -0.76
CA SER A 28 15.89 -18.78 -1.04
C SER A 28 15.26 -19.48 0.16
N LEU A 29 14.18 -18.92 0.70
CA LEU A 29 13.41 -19.49 1.80
C LEU A 29 12.00 -19.88 1.33
N SER A 30 11.59 -21.11 1.60
CA SER A 30 10.20 -21.55 1.42
C SER A 30 9.67 -22.11 2.73
N ILE A 31 8.57 -21.56 3.23
CA ILE A 31 7.89 -22.04 4.42
C ILE A 31 6.50 -22.54 4.03
N GLU A 32 6.24 -23.82 4.31
CA GLU A 32 4.93 -24.45 4.20
C GLU A 32 4.20 -24.39 5.54
N GLY A 33 3.41 -23.34 5.78
CA GLY A 33 2.67 -23.13 7.03
C GLY A 33 2.58 -21.67 7.44
N ASP A 34 1.97 -21.42 8.60
CA ASP A 34 1.88 -20.09 9.20
C ASP A 34 3.20 -19.69 9.87
N VAL A 35 3.52 -18.40 9.85
CA VAL A 35 4.73 -17.84 10.41
C VAL A 35 4.39 -16.70 11.36
N GLU A 36 4.92 -16.77 12.57
CA GLU A 36 4.99 -15.65 13.50
C GLU A 36 6.46 -15.19 13.56
N VAL A 37 6.74 -13.93 13.24
CA VAL A 37 8.12 -13.42 13.18
C VAL A 37 8.29 -12.08 13.91
N GLY A 38 9.37 -11.95 14.67
CA GLY A 38 9.76 -10.64 15.21
C GLY A 38 10.21 -9.70 14.11
N VAL A 39 11.29 -10.05 13.42
CA VAL A 39 11.85 -9.27 12.29
C VAL A 39 12.18 -10.22 11.14
N LEU A 40 11.73 -9.88 9.94
CA LEU A 40 12.04 -10.62 8.71
C LEU A 40 12.63 -9.69 7.66
N GLU A 41 13.88 -9.92 7.29
CA GLU A 41 14.56 -9.23 6.19
C GLU A 41 14.77 -10.19 5.02
N VAL A 42 14.29 -9.83 3.83
CA VAL A 42 14.39 -10.63 2.61
C VAL A 42 15.09 -9.82 1.53
N SER A 43 16.38 -10.13 1.33
CA SER A 43 17.18 -9.60 0.22
C SER A 43 17.18 -10.53 -1.01
N GLY A 44 17.03 -11.84 -0.78
CA GLY A 44 16.96 -12.85 -1.84
C GLY A 44 15.52 -13.14 -2.28
N SER A 45 15.06 -14.36 -2.03
CA SER A 45 13.68 -14.77 -2.34
C SER A 45 13.05 -15.51 -1.17
N ALA A 46 11.82 -15.16 -0.82
CA ALA A 46 11.05 -15.84 0.21
C ALA A 46 9.63 -16.18 -0.27
N ARG A 47 9.13 -17.33 0.16
CA ARG A 47 7.74 -17.74 -0.05
C ARG A 47 7.16 -18.33 1.22
N ILE A 48 6.00 -17.84 1.65
CA ILE A 48 5.22 -18.37 2.76
C ILE A 48 3.88 -18.83 2.21
N SER A 49 3.54 -20.10 2.39
CA SER A 49 2.27 -20.64 1.89
C SER A 49 1.08 -20.34 2.80
N GLY A 50 1.32 -20.09 4.10
CA GLY A 50 0.31 -19.74 5.08
C GLY A 50 0.26 -18.24 5.36
N ASN A 51 -0.22 -17.90 6.55
CA ASN A 51 -0.29 -16.54 7.06
C ASN A 51 1.06 -16.09 7.63
N LEU A 52 1.32 -14.78 7.57
CA LEU A 52 2.46 -14.15 8.21
C LEU A 52 1.98 -13.12 9.23
N VAL A 53 2.31 -13.33 10.50
CA VAL A 53 2.10 -12.36 11.57
C VAL A 53 3.47 -11.91 12.08
N GLY A 54 3.66 -10.62 12.34
CA GLY A 54 4.93 -10.17 12.88
C GLY A 54 5.00 -8.72 13.31
N ARG A 55 6.19 -8.27 13.69
CA ARG A 55 6.42 -6.87 14.05
C ARG A 55 6.95 -6.08 12.86
N GLU A 56 8.03 -6.53 12.24
CA GLU A 56 8.69 -5.81 11.15
C GLU A 56 9.06 -6.74 9.99
N VAL A 57 8.73 -6.32 8.77
CA VAL A 57 9.10 -7.02 7.53
C VAL A 57 9.75 -6.04 6.57
N ARG A 58 10.92 -6.40 6.06
CA ARG A 58 11.63 -5.68 4.99
C ARG A 58 11.86 -6.59 3.81
N ALA A 59 11.37 -6.21 2.64
CA ALA A 59 11.48 -6.97 1.41
C ALA A 59 12.20 -6.15 0.33
N SER A 60 13.50 -6.42 0.19
CA SER A 60 14.34 -5.85 -0.87
C SER A 60 14.44 -6.75 -2.11
N GLY A 61 14.24 -8.06 -1.92
CA GLY A 61 14.20 -9.05 -3.00
C GLY A 61 12.79 -9.38 -3.46
N SER A 62 12.52 -10.66 -3.71
CA SER A 62 11.18 -11.15 -4.06
C SER A 62 10.53 -11.85 -2.87
N PHE A 63 9.37 -11.37 -2.43
CA PHE A 63 8.68 -11.97 -1.30
C PHE A 63 7.19 -12.21 -1.58
N ASN A 64 6.77 -13.47 -1.47
CA ASN A 64 5.40 -13.90 -1.72
C ASN A 64 4.76 -14.52 -0.47
N VAL A 65 3.60 -14.02 -0.08
CA VAL A 65 2.77 -14.61 0.98
C VAL A 65 1.45 -15.06 0.36
N LYS A 66 1.14 -16.35 0.47
CA LYS A 66 -0.11 -16.91 -0.09
C LYS A 66 -1.31 -16.69 0.81
N GLY A 67 -1.14 -16.66 2.12
CA GLY A 67 -2.19 -16.28 3.06
C GLY A 67 -2.26 -14.77 3.28
N SER A 68 -2.73 -14.40 4.47
CA SER A 68 -2.77 -13.02 4.93
C SER A 68 -1.44 -12.57 5.56
N LEU A 69 -1.21 -11.26 5.58
CA LEU A 69 -0.10 -10.62 6.27
C LEU A 69 -0.64 -9.63 7.31
N GLU A 70 -0.20 -9.76 8.56
CA GLU A 70 -0.48 -8.80 9.64
C GLU A 70 0.82 -8.41 10.34
N VAL A 71 1.30 -7.17 10.14
CA VAL A 71 2.54 -6.68 10.76
C VAL A 71 2.43 -5.23 11.23
N ALA A 72 3.29 -4.80 12.15
CA ALA A 72 3.30 -3.38 12.53
C ALA A 72 3.93 -2.51 11.42
N GLU A 73 5.04 -2.95 10.85
CA GLU A 73 5.80 -2.21 9.85
C GLU A 73 6.17 -3.10 8.65
N LEU A 74 5.89 -2.61 7.44
CA LEU A 74 6.22 -3.27 6.19
C LEU A 74 6.95 -2.30 5.26
N ARG A 75 8.20 -2.60 4.92
CA ARG A 75 8.99 -1.84 3.93
C ARG A 75 9.31 -2.70 2.72
N ILE A 76 9.02 -2.18 1.53
CA ILE A 76 9.18 -2.90 0.27
C ILE A 76 9.99 -2.04 -0.69
N SER A 77 11.20 -2.47 -1.02
CA SER A 77 12.00 -1.90 -2.10
C SER A 77 12.15 -2.84 -3.30
N GLY A 78 11.77 -4.12 -3.13
CA GLY A 78 11.79 -5.13 -4.18
C GLY A 78 10.41 -5.42 -4.78
N SER A 79 10.09 -6.70 -4.91
CA SER A 79 8.79 -7.18 -5.38
C SER A 79 8.06 -7.94 -4.28
N PHE A 80 6.88 -7.46 -3.93
CA PHE A 80 6.07 -8.04 -2.86
C PHE A 80 4.68 -8.40 -3.35
N GLU A 81 4.25 -9.64 -3.12
CA GLU A 81 2.90 -10.09 -3.47
C GLU A 81 2.24 -10.83 -2.31
N VAL A 82 1.01 -10.42 -1.99
CA VAL A 82 0.13 -11.10 -1.01
C VAL A 82 -1.15 -11.52 -1.71
N SER A 83 -1.52 -12.79 -1.58
CA SER A 83 -2.68 -13.33 -2.31
C SER A 83 -4.01 -13.11 -1.60
N GLU A 84 -4.00 -12.74 -0.31
CA GLU A 84 -5.22 -12.44 0.45
C GLU A 84 -5.21 -10.99 0.99
N ARG A 85 -5.27 -10.81 2.31
CA ARG A 85 -5.36 -9.50 2.98
C ARG A 85 -4.03 -9.09 3.59
N VAL A 86 -3.80 -7.78 3.59
CA VAL A 86 -2.64 -7.13 4.20
C VAL A 86 -3.16 -6.16 5.25
N ARG A 87 -2.75 -6.33 6.50
CA ARG A 87 -3.01 -5.38 7.58
C ARG A 87 -1.67 -4.90 8.13
N VAL A 88 -1.42 -3.59 8.02
CA VAL A 88 -0.17 -2.99 8.47
C VAL A 88 -0.45 -1.70 9.22
N ARG A 89 0.37 -1.31 10.20
CA ARG A 89 0.26 0.05 10.75
C ARG A 89 0.95 1.05 9.82
N ILE A 90 2.21 0.80 9.49
CA ILE A 90 3.05 1.65 8.63
C ILE A 90 3.52 0.85 7.41
N LEU A 91 3.14 1.32 6.22
CA LEU A 91 3.53 0.75 4.93
C LEU A 91 4.43 1.72 4.16
N GLU A 92 5.62 1.28 3.77
CA GLU A 92 6.51 2.01 2.86
C GLU A 92 6.79 1.16 1.61
N VAL A 93 6.51 1.70 0.42
CA VAL A 93 6.75 1.03 -0.86
C VAL A 93 7.56 1.94 -1.76
N SER A 94 8.81 1.58 -2.02
CA SER A 94 9.65 2.17 -3.08
C SER A 94 9.86 1.24 -4.27
N GLY A 95 9.49 -0.04 -4.12
CA GLY A 95 9.51 -1.04 -5.19
C GLY A 95 8.13 -1.27 -5.79
N SER A 96 7.76 -2.55 -5.90
CA SER A 96 6.47 -2.99 -6.43
C SER A 96 5.71 -3.82 -5.41
N MET A 97 4.43 -3.51 -5.23
CA MET A 97 3.52 -4.28 -4.38
C MET A 97 2.27 -4.69 -5.14
N LYS A 98 1.85 -5.94 -4.94
CA LYS A 98 0.56 -6.45 -5.39
C LYS A 98 -0.19 -7.13 -4.25
N ALA A 99 -1.42 -6.72 -4.00
CA ALA A 99 -2.29 -7.33 -2.98
C ALA A 99 -3.76 -7.19 -3.40
N LEU A 100 -4.68 -7.91 -2.76
CA LEU A 100 -6.11 -7.69 -3.00
C LEU A 100 -6.63 -6.55 -2.12
N ASN A 101 -6.59 -6.76 -0.80
CA ASN A 101 -7.08 -5.81 0.20
C ASN A 101 -5.96 -5.40 1.14
N VAL A 102 -5.77 -4.09 1.28
CA VAL A 102 -4.72 -3.48 2.12
C VAL A 102 -5.38 -2.55 3.14
N GLU A 103 -5.21 -2.84 4.42
CA GLU A 103 -5.62 -2.01 5.55
C GLU A 103 -4.37 -1.41 6.20
N VAL A 104 -4.25 -0.08 6.19
CA VAL A 104 -3.09 0.65 6.71
C VAL A 104 -3.48 1.79 7.63
N SER A 105 -2.68 2.10 8.66
CA SER A 105 -2.84 3.38 9.36
C SER A 105 -2.21 4.50 8.54
N GLU A 106 -0.95 4.31 8.16
CA GLU A 106 -0.18 5.23 7.34
C GLU A 106 0.51 4.47 6.20
N ALA A 107 0.42 5.00 4.98
CA ALA A 107 1.13 4.48 3.83
C ALA A 107 1.87 5.58 3.07
N ARG A 108 3.10 5.27 2.67
CA ARG A 108 3.90 6.04 1.74
C ARG A 108 4.32 5.16 0.56
N VAL A 109 4.00 5.59 -0.64
CA VAL A 109 4.25 4.85 -1.87
C VAL A 109 5.03 5.72 -2.84
N ASP A 110 6.33 5.48 -2.93
CA ASP A 110 7.24 6.10 -3.90
C ASP A 110 7.57 5.12 -5.06
N GLY A 111 6.69 4.15 -5.34
CA GLY A 111 6.87 3.10 -6.34
C GLY A 111 5.54 2.68 -6.99
N SER A 112 5.43 1.42 -7.41
CA SER A 112 4.22 0.91 -8.09
C SER A 112 3.38 0.03 -7.16
N VAL A 113 2.09 0.33 -7.01
CA VAL A 113 1.16 -0.46 -6.21
C VAL A 113 -0.04 -0.89 -7.04
N ARG A 114 -0.34 -2.19 -7.03
CA ARG A 114 -1.56 -2.75 -7.62
C ARG A 114 -2.41 -3.42 -6.55
N VAL A 115 -3.59 -2.86 -6.33
CA VAL A 115 -4.55 -3.35 -5.32
C VAL A 115 -5.96 -3.43 -5.89
N GLU A 116 -6.83 -4.23 -5.30
CA GLU A 116 -8.27 -4.05 -5.52
C GLU A 116 -8.79 -2.91 -4.64
N ARG A 117 -8.38 -2.92 -3.36
CA ARG A 117 -8.74 -1.89 -2.39
C ARG A 117 -7.60 -1.62 -1.40
N LEU A 118 -7.22 -0.36 -1.23
CA LEU A 118 -6.38 0.12 -0.13
C LEU A 118 -7.19 1.07 0.73
N THR A 119 -7.31 0.78 2.02
CA THR A 119 -7.97 1.63 3.01
C THR A 119 -6.96 2.10 4.04
N GLY A 120 -6.90 3.41 4.30
CA GLY A 120 -6.08 3.90 5.40
C GLY A 120 -6.35 5.32 5.85
N LYS A 121 -5.76 5.72 6.98
CA LYS A 121 -6.00 7.05 7.55
C LYS A 121 -5.25 8.11 6.75
N LYS A 122 -3.96 7.89 6.54
CA LYS A 122 -3.10 8.77 5.78
C LYS A 122 -2.39 7.99 4.69
N VAL A 123 -2.60 8.38 3.44
CA VAL A 123 -2.00 7.72 2.28
C VAL A 123 -1.29 8.78 1.44
N VAL A 124 0.01 8.61 1.25
CA VAL A 124 0.85 9.52 0.47
C VAL A 124 1.43 8.77 -0.71
N PHE A 125 1.08 9.20 -1.90
CA PHE A 125 1.70 8.77 -3.14
C PHE A 125 2.80 9.78 -3.49
N GLY A 126 4.01 9.26 -3.69
CA GLY A 126 5.23 10.01 -3.90
C GLY A 126 5.29 10.64 -5.29
N LYS A 127 6.48 11.09 -5.65
CA LYS A 127 6.75 11.56 -7.02
C LYS A 127 6.80 10.35 -7.97
N ASP A 128 6.24 10.48 -9.16
CA ASP A 128 6.29 9.45 -10.23
C ASP A 128 5.72 8.08 -9.79
N SER A 129 4.89 8.03 -8.75
CA SER A 129 4.30 6.78 -8.25
C SER A 129 3.13 6.34 -9.13
N GLU A 130 3.00 5.04 -9.35
CA GLU A 130 1.93 4.44 -10.15
C GLU A 130 1.01 3.59 -9.29
N VAL A 131 -0.27 3.95 -9.19
CA VAL A 131 -1.23 3.24 -8.32
C VAL A 131 -2.50 2.89 -9.06
N SER A 132 -2.71 1.58 -9.23
CA SER A 132 -3.95 1.02 -9.80
C SER A 132 -4.80 0.38 -8.71
N GLY A 133 -6.11 0.59 -8.77
CA GLY A 133 -7.06 0.14 -7.76
C GLY A 133 -7.83 1.25 -7.06
N LEU A 134 -8.71 0.86 -6.14
CA LEU A 134 -9.50 1.78 -5.34
C LEU A 134 -8.78 2.17 -4.05
N ILE A 135 -8.49 3.45 -3.89
CA ILE A 135 -7.89 4.02 -2.68
C ILE A 135 -8.96 4.73 -1.86
N ILE A 136 -9.06 4.37 -0.59
CA ILE A 136 -10.00 4.98 0.36
C ILE A 136 -9.21 5.51 1.55
N GLY A 137 -9.31 6.81 1.84
CA GLY A 137 -8.63 7.31 3.03
C GLY A 137 -9.11 8.65 3.57
N CYS A 138 -8.75 8.93 4.81
CA CYS A 138 -9.16 10.19 5.45
C CYS A 138 -8.38 11.37 4.87
N GLU A 139 -7.08 11.18 4.71
CA GLU A 139 -6.16 12.11 4.06
C GLU A 139 -5.40 11.37 2.96
N VAL A 140 -5.57 11.81 1.72
CA VAL A 140 -4.84 11.27 0.56
C VAL A 140 -4.07 12.41 -0.10
N GLU A 141 -2.76 12.25 -0.22
CA GLU A 141 -1.89 13.17 -0.95
C GLU A 141 -1.32 12.44 -2.16
N ILE A 142 -1.60 12.97 -3.35
CA ILE A 142 -1.09 12.47 -4.62
C ILE A 142 0.05 13.38 -5.05
N GLY A 143 1.27 12.86 -5.04
CA GLY A 143 2.50 13.58 -5.30
C GLY A 143 2.63 14.03 -6.75
N ARG A 144 3.72 14.75 -7.02
CA ARG A 144 3.98 15.33 -8.34
C ARG A 144 4.17 14.25 -9.40
N ASP A 145 3.55 14.43 -10.57
CA ASP A 145 3.69 13.52 -11.72
C ASP A 145 3.27 12.06 -11.38
N ALA A 146 2.45 11.87 -10.33
CA ALA A 146 1.94 10.56 -9.95
C ALA A 146 0.67 10.21 -10.73
N GLU A 147 0.49 8.92 -11.02
CA GLU A 147 -0.66 8.37 -11.71
C GLU A 147 -1.49 7.50 -10.74
N VAL A 148 -2.75 7.88 -10.52
CA VAL A 148 -3.64 7.16 -9.59
C VAL A 148 -5.00 6.90 -10.24
N GLU A 149 -5.47 5.65 -10.22
CA GLU A 149 -6.72 5.30 -10.89
C GLU A 149 -7.96 5.88 -10.18
N ARG A 150 -8.18 5.53 -8.91
CA ARG A 150 -9.42 5.88 -8.19
C ARG A 150 -9.16 6.22 -6.74
N VAL A 151 -9.66 7.38 -6.31
CA VAL A 151 -9.54 7.85 -4.92
C VAL A 151 -10.89 8.26 -4.36
N ILE A 152 -11.21 7.77 -3.16
CA ILE A 152 -12.33 8.24 -2.34
C ILE A 152 -11.77 8.75 -1.02
N GLY A 153 -11.91 10.04 -0.74
CA GLY A 153 -11.16 10.69 0.34
C GLY A 153 -11.93 11.65 1.24
N GLY A 154 -11.48 11.82 2.48
CA GLY A 154 -11.96 12.92 3.33
C GLY A 154 -11.41 14.22 2.78
N ARG A 155 -10.09 14.32 2.78
CA ARG A 155 -9.31 15.38 2.16
C ARG A 155 -8.38 14.78 1.12
N VAL A 156 -8.49 15.25 -0.12
CA VAL A 156 -7.62 14.83 -1.22
C VAL A 156 -6.81 16.02 -1.72
N VAL A 157 -5.49 15.88 -1.77
CA VAL A 157 -4.59 16.87 -2.36
C VAL A 157 -3.92 16.26 -3.58
N ILE A 158 -4.12 16.88 -4.73
CA ILE A 158 -3.56 16.46 -6.01
C ILE A 158 -2.48 17.48 -6.38
N ARG A 159 -1.22 17.06 -6.30
CA ARG A 159 -0.08 17.93 -6.57
C ARG A 159 0.12 18.16 -8.06
N ARG A 160 0.96 19.14 -8.37
CA ARG A 160 1.30 19.51 -9.75
C ARG A 160 1.61 18.31 -10.65
N GLY A 161 1.01 18.29 -11.83
CA GLY A 161 1.31 17.28 -12.86
C GLY A 161 0.78 15.89 -12.58
N ALA A 162 0.11 15.66 -11.45
CA ALA A 162 -0.50 14.36 -11.17
C ALA A 162 -1.72 14.11 -12.07
N GLU A 163 -1.93 12.85 -12.43
CA GLU A 163 -3.04 12.39 -13.25
C GLU A 163 -3.91 11.42 -12.45
N VAL A 164 -5.22 11.71 -12.39
CA VAL A 164 -6.16 10.89 -11.62
C VAL A 164 -7.43 10.62 -12.41
N SER A 165 -7.80 9.36 -12.62
CA SER A 165 -9.00 9.04 -13.40
C SER A 165 -10.29 9.41 -12.63
N TYR A 166 -10.40 9.00 -11.36
CA TYR A 166 -11.60 9.27 -10.57
C TYR A 166 -11.27 9.75 -9.16
N VAL A 167 -11.88 10.86 -8.76
CA VAL A 167 -11.79 11.40 -7.40
C VAL A 167 -13.18 11.67 -6.84
N GLU A 168 -13.42 11.20 -5.64
CA GLU A 168 -14.60 11.53 -4.85
C GLU A 168 -14.18 11.96 -3.44
N ALA A 169 -14.46 13.20 -3.02
CA ALA A 169 -13.98 13.66 -1.72
C ALA A 169 -14.90 14.64 -0.98
N HIS A 170 -14.71 14.79 0.34
CA HIS A 170 -15.37 15.91 1.02
C HIS A 170 -14.77 17.24 0.58
N SER A 171 -13.44 17.32 0.63
CA SER A 171 -12.68 18.52 0.26
C SER A 171 -11.51 18.11 -0.64
N VAL A 172 -11.30 18.84 -1.73
CA VAL A 172 -10.24 18.56 -2.70
C VAL A 172 -9.46 19.83 -3.05
N LEU A 173 -8.14 19.69 -3.13
CA LEU A 173 -7.22 20.69 -3.65
C LEU A 173 -6.51 20.13 -4.88
N VAL A 174 -6.67 20.79 -6.02
CA VAL A 174 -6.04 20.41 -7.29
C VAL A 174 -5.05 21.50 -7.69
N GLU A 175 -3.76 21.16 -7.64
CA GLU A 175 -2.68 22.07 -7.98
C GLU A 175 -2.47 22.22 -9.50
N ARG A 176 -1.60 23.16 -9.83
CA ARG A 176 -1.23 23.56 -11.19
C ARG A 176 -0.84 22.39 -12.08
N GLY A 177 -1.45 22.28 -13.25
CA GLY A 177 -1.12 21.27 -14.26
C GLY A 177 -1.47 19.83 -13.88
N ALA A 178 -2.19 19.60 -12.78
CA ALA A 178 -2.78 18.29 -12.52
C ALA A 178 -3.99 18.05 -13.44
N GLU A 179 -4.24 16.79 -13.78
CA GLU A 179 -5.34 16.36 -14.64
C GLU A 179 -6.24 15.37 -13.89
N VAL A 180 -7.56 15.62 -13.91
CA VAL A 180 -8.56 14.73 -13.31
C VAL A 180 -9.67 14.45 -14.31
N GLU A 181 -9.93 13.18 -14.62
CA GLU A 181 -11.00 12.84 -15.58
C GLU A 181 -12.37 13.10 -14.95
N GLU A 182 -12.64 12.54 -13.77
CA GLU A 182 -13.89 12.79 -13.04
C GLU A 182 -13.64 13.20 -11.59
N LEU A 183 -14.10 14.39 -11.23
CA LEU A 183 -14.05 14.94 -9.89
C LEU A 183 -15.45 15.10 -9.31
N ARG A 184 -15.71 14.43 -8.18
CA ARG A 184 -16.91 14.60 -7.37
C ARG A 184 -16.55 15.11 -5.97
N TYR A 185 -17.27 16.12 -5.49
CA TYR A 185 -16.97 16.73 -4.19
C TYR A 185 -18.22 17.09 -3.39
N VAL A 186 -18.13 17.06 -2.05
CA VAL A 186 -19.25 17.37 -1.14
C VAL A 186 -19.20 18.82 -0.63
N LYS A 187 -18.08 19.22 -0.02
CA LYS A 187 -17.93 20.53 0.64
C LYS A 187 -17.34 21.56 -0.31
N ASP A 188 -16.06 21.38 -0.62
CA ASP A 188 -15.22 22.34 -1.34
C ASP A 188 -14.29 21.66 -2.33
N ALA A 189 -13.97 22.38 -3.41
CA ALA A 189 -13.04 21.95 -4.45
C ALA A 189 -12.27 23.15 -4.97
N GLU A 190 -11.06 23.33 -4.43
CA GLU A 190 -10.10 24.36 -4.82
C GLU A 190 -9.28 23.84 -6.01
N VAL A 191 -9.35 24.56 -7.13
CA VAL A 191 -8.73 24.14 -8.39
C VAL A 191 -7.95 25.32 -8.95
N TYR A 192 -6.67 25.12 -9.21
CA TYR A 192 -5.80 26.16 -9.77
C TYR A 192 -6.10 26.37 -11.27
N GLU A 193 -5.84 27.57 -11.78
CA GLU A 193 -6.26 28.02 -13.13
C GLU A 193 -5.77 27.12 -14.29
N ASP A 194 -4.63 26.46 -14.13
CA ASP A 194 -3.99 25.59 -15.12
C ASP A 194 -4.16 24.09 -14.84
N ALA A 195 -4.99 23.72 -13.86
CA ALA A 195 -5.43 22.33 -13.68
C ALA A 195 -6.55 21.97 -14.67
N ARG A 196 -6.59 20.73 -15.14
CA ARG A 196 -7.60 20.24 -16.08
C ARG A 196 -8.55 19.27 -15.38
N ILE A 197 -9.84 19.54 -15.46
CA ILE A 197 -10.87 18.64 -14.95
C ILE A 197 -11.87 18.40 -16.07
N HIS A 198 -12.01 17.15 -16.51
CA HIS A 198 -12.92 16.83 -17.62
C HIS A 198 -14.39 16.86 -17.17
N LEU A 199 -14.71 16.26 -16.02
CA LEU A 199 -16.05 16.29 -15.43
C LEU A 199 -15.97 16.68 -13.96
N LYS A 200 -16.68 17.76 -13.58
CA LYS A 200 -16.76 18.25 -12.19
C LYS A 200 -18.19 18.23 -11.70
N THR A 201 -18.47 17.49 -10.63
CA THR A 201 -19.82 17.33 -10.07
C THR A 201 -19.83 17.57 -8.56
N LYS A 202 -20.81 18.34 -8.07
CA LYS A 202 -21.05 18.45 -6.63
C LYS A 202 -22.07 17.38 -6.20
N ILE A 203 -21.76 16.63 -5.16
CA ILE A 203 -22.59 15.53 -4.64
C ILE A 203 -23.01 15.81 -3.18
N SER A 204 -24.07 15.14 -2.70
CA SER A 204 -24.58 15.31 -1.33
C SER A 204 -23.81 14.49 -0.30
N GLU A 205 -23.32 13.32 -0.68
CA GLU A 205 -22.61 12.38 0.18
C GLU A 205 -21.67 11.51 -0.65
N LEU A 206 -20.69 10.89 0.01
CA LEU A 206 -19.78 9.94 -0.63
C LEU A 206 -20.48 8.59 -0.88
N SER A 207 -20.09 7.91 -1.96
CA SER A 207 -20.51 6.55 -2.34
C SER A 207 -19.96 5.48 -1.40
N GLU A 208 -18.87 5.76 -0.70
CA GLU A 208 -18.26 4.87 0.28
C GLU A 208 -18.07 5.59 1.63
N ARG A 209 -18.26 4.85 2.72
CA ARG A 209 -18.02 5.38 4.06
C ARG A 209 -16.53 5.33 4.37
N ILE A 210 -15.96 6.49 4.70
CA ILE A 210 -14.57 6.60 5.16
C ILE A 210 -14.55 6.36 6.67
N ILE A 211 -13.75 5.40 7.11
CA ILE A 211 -13.54 5.10 8.53
C ILE A 211 -12.23 5.75 8.96
N CYS A 212 -12.31 6.73 9.87
CA CYS A 212 -11.16 7.48 10.37
C CYS A 212 -10.81 7.19 11.84
N GLU A 213 -11.54 6.28 12.49
CA GLU A 213 -11.38 5.97 13.92
C GLU A 213 -10.26 4.93 14.18
N ASP A 214 -9.68 4.93 15.38
CA ASP A 214 -8.65 3.99 15.86
C ASP A 214 -9.25 2.66 16.35
#